data_AF-A0A8S2VGK8-F1
#
_entry.id   AF-A0A8S2VGK8-F1
#
_cell.length_a   1.000
_cell.length_b   1.000
_cell.length_c   1.000
_cell.angle_alpha   90.00
_cell.angle_beta   90.00
_cell.angle_gamma   90.00
#
_symmetry.space_group_name_H-M   'P 1'
#
loop_
_entity.id
_entity.type
_entity.pdbx_description
1 polymer ?
#
loop_
_entity_poly.entity_id
_entity_poly.type
_entity_poly.pdbx_seq_one_letter_code
_entity_poly.pdbx_strand_id
1 'polypeptide(L)' 'MITGDNKNTAEAICRRIGIFKESQDTRGLAFSGREFDDLSVEEQSEACRHAKMFARV' A
#
# COMPACT_ATOMS: atom_id res chain seq x y z
N MET A 1 -7.28 0.48 -0.48
CA MET A 1 -7.51 -0.96 -0.24
C MET A 1 -6.80 -1.36 1.05
N ILE A 2 -7.45 -2.12 1.92
CA ILE A 2 -6.87 -2.75 3.11
C ILE A 2 -7.23 -4.23 3.00
N THR A 3 -6.25 -5.13 3.04
CA THR A 3 -6.47 -6.57 2.79
C THR A 3 -5.48 -7.45 3.53
N GLY A 4 -5.89 -8.69 3.84
CA GLY A 4 -5.02 -9.74 4.37
C GLY A 4 -4.15 -10.43 3.32
N ASP A 5 -4.37 -10.16 2.03
CA ASP A 5 -3.54 -10.70 0.94
C ASP A 5 -2.08 -10.26 1.04
N ASN A 6 -1.19 -11.01 0.38
CA ASN A 6 0.20 -10.56 0.21
C ASN A 6 0.26 -9.27 -0.64
N LYS A 7 1.32 -8.46 -0.43
CA LYS A 7 1.49 -7.15 -1.07
C LYS A 7 1.43 -7.21 -2.60
N ASN A 8 2.11 -8.17 -3.23
CA ASN A 8 2.16 -8.29 -4.69
C ASN A 8 0.79 -8.61 -5.29
N THR A 9 0.04 -9.51 -4.66
CA THR A 9 -1.34 -9.84 -5.06
C THR A 9 -2.26 -8.64 -4.89
N ALA A 10 -2.17 -7.94 -3.75
CA ALA A 10 -2.95 -6.74 -3.50
C ALA A 10 -2.65 -5.63 -4.53
N GLU A 11 -1.38 -5.43 -4.90
CA GLU A 11 -0.99 -4.46 -5.94
C GLU A 11 -1.56 -4.84 -7.31
N ALA A 12 -1.47 -6.11 -7.70
CA ALA A 12 -2.03 -6.60 -8.96
C ALA A 12 -3.56 -6.38 -9.03
N ILE A 13 -4.28 -6.63 -7.93
CA ILE A 13 -5.71 -6.36 -7.83
C ILE A 13 -5.97 -4.84 -7.90
N CYS A 14 -5.21 -4.03 -7.16
CA CYS A 14 -5.32 -2.57 -7.20
C CYS A 14 -5.16 -2.01 -8.63
N ARG A 15 -4.27 -2.59 -9.45
CA ARG A 15 -4.13 -2.21 -10.87
C ARG A 15 -5.36 -2.62 -11.68
N ARG A 16 -5.84 -3.86 -11.50
CA ARG A 16 -7.01 -4.38 -12.22
C ARG A 16 -8.29 -3.57 -11.98
N ILE A 17 -8.47 -3.04 -10.78
CA ILE A 17 -9.65 -2.24 -10.40
C ILE A 17 -9.45 -0.72 -10.54
N GLY A 18 -8.27 -0.29 -11.02
CA GLY A 18 -7.99 1.12 -11.30
C GLY A 18 -7.60 1.99 -10.11
N ILE A 19 -7.27 1.42 -8.95
CA ILE A 19 -6.63 2.16 -7.84
C ILE A 19 -5.23 2.61 -8.25
N PHE A 20 -4.48 1.75 -8.92
CA PHE A 20 -3.20 2.06 -9.56
C PHE A 20 -3.32 1.94 -11.07
N LYS A 21 -2.56 2.75 -11.82
CA LYS A 21 -2.40 2.52 -13.27
C LYS A 21 -1.47 1.33 -13.51
N GLU A 22 -1.52 0.69 -14.67
CA GLU A 22 -0.76 -0.55 -14.94
C GLU A 22 0.76 -0.43 -14.70
N SER A 23 1.38 0.69 -15.12
CA SER A 23 2.83 0.92 -14.95
C SER A 23 3.18 1.95 -13.87
N GLN A 24 2.23 2.31 -13.01
CA GLN A 24 2.48 3.29 -11.95
C GLN A 24 3.45 2.75 -10.89
N ASP A 25 4.43 3.57 -10.51
CA ASP A 25 5.26 3.34 -9.33
C ASP A 25 4.42 3.47 -8.04
N THR A 26 4.50 2.46 -7.19
CA THR A 26 3.71 2.34 -5.96
C THR A 26 4.51 2.63 -4.70
N ARG A 27 5.80 3.01 -4.81
CA ARG A 27 6.62 3.44 -3.67
C ARG A 27 5.95 4.60 -2.93
N GLY A 28 5.83 4.48 -1.62
CA GLY A 28 5.13 5.47 -0.78
C GLY A 28 3.59 5.45 -0.89
N LEU A 29 3.02 4.60 -1.74
CA LEU A 29 1.57 4.47 -1.93
C LEU A 29 1.03 3.08 -1.53
N ALA A 30 1.90 2.07 -1.49
CA ALA A 30 1.56 0.70 -1.14
C ALA A 30 2.49 0.17 -0.04
N PHE A 31 1.89 -0.26 1.06
CA PHE A 31 2.61 -0.77 2.23
C PHE A 31 2.08 -2.16 2.61
N SER A 32 2.95 -3.03 3.08
CA SER A 32 2.56 -4.16 3.93
C SER A 32 2.46 -3.68 5.38
N GLY A 33 1.78 -4.45 6.24
CA GLY A 33 1.70 -4.16 7.68
C GLY A 33 3.08 -3.96 8.31
N ARG A 34 4.02 -4.88 8.04
CA ARG A 34 5.40 -4.76 8.55
C ARG A 34 6.12 -3.51 8.03
N GLU A 35 6.05 -3.22 6.74
CA GLU A 35 6.70 -2.00 6.19
C GLU A 35 6.12 -0.73 6.79
N PHE A 36 4.84 -0.71 7.16
CA PHE A 36 4.20 0.42 7.82
C PHE A 36 4.60 0.51 9.31
N ASP A 37 4.64 -0.62 10.01
CA ASP A 37 5.06 -0.68 11.42
C ASP A 37 6.52 -0.27 11.61
N ASP A 38 7.39 -0.52 10.61
CA ASP A 38 8.80 -0.14 10.62
C ASP A 38 9.03 1.37 10.39
N LEU A 39 8.00 2.15 10.03
CA LEU A 39 8.07 3.60 9.88
C LEU A 39 8.02 4.32 11.23
N SER A 40 8.64 5.50 11.29
CA SER A 40 8.41 6.43 12.41
C SER A 40 6.95 6.90 12.48
N VAL A 41 6.51 7.41 13.63
CA VAL A 41 5.13 7.90 13.82
C VAL A 41 4.78 9.00 12.83
N GLU A 42 5.74 9.88 12.53
CA GLU A 42 5.59 10.96 11.55
C GLU A 42 5.40 10.40 10.13
N GLU A 43 6.21 9.40 9.75
CA GLU A 43 6.10 8.71 8.45
C GLU A 43 4.82 7.88 8.34
N GLN A 44 4.35 7.25 9.42
CA GLN A 44 3.06 6.54 9.45
C GLN A 44 1.89 7.50 9.23
N SER A 45 1.93 8.68 9.86
CA SER A 45 0.94 9.74 9.66
C SER A 45 0.92 10.20 8.19
N GLU A 46 2.09 10.37 7.59
CA GLU A 46 2.22 10.76 6.19
C GLU A 46 1.77 9.66 5.23
N ALA A 47 2.12 8.40 5.51
CA ALA A 47 1.66 7.24 4.77
C ALA A 47 0.13 7.11 4.83
N CYS A 48 -0.51 7.35 5.99
CA CYS A 48 -1.97 7.36 6.10
C CYS A 48 -2.64 8.42 5.19
N ARG A 49 -1.97 9.54 4.92
CA ARG A 49 -2.51 10.61 4.05
C ARG A 49 -2.41 10.27 2.56
N HIS A 50 -1.37 9.54 2.16
CA HIS A 50 -1.04 9.36 0.75
C HIS A 50 -1.24 7.94 0.23
N ALA A 51 -1.12 6.93 1.10
CA ALA A 51 -1.24 5.53 0.73
C ALA A 51 -2.60 5.22 0.09
N LYS A 52 -2.56 4.31 -0.87
CA LYS A 52 -3.74 3.77 -1.54
C LYS A 52 -3.95 2.30 -1.22
N MET A 53 -2.94 1.62 -0.67
CA MET A 53 -2.98 0.18 -0.39
C MET A 53 -2.22 -0.19 0.88
N PHE A 54 -2.85 -0.98 1.74
CA PHE A 54 -2.24 -1.71 2.86
C PHE A 54 -2.52 -3.21 2.71
N ALA A 55 -1.49 -4.05 2.85
CA ALA A 55 -1.56 -5.51 2.70
C ALA A 55 -1.03 -6.26 3.94
N ARG A 56 -1.53 -7.47 4.18
CA ARG A 56 -1.25 -8.27 5.39
C ARG A 56 -1.46 -7.48 6.69
N VAL A 57 -2.62 -6.83 6.75
CA VAL A 57 -3.15 -6.09 7.91
C VAL A 57 -4.42 -6.77 8.41
#